data_AF-A0A3S4MEY1-F1
#
_entry.id   AF-A0A3S4MEY1-F1
#
_cell.length_a   1.000
_cell.length_b   1.000
_cell.length_c   1.000
_cell.angle_alpha   90.00
_cell.angle_beta   90.00
_cell.angle_gamma   90.00
#
_symmetry.space_group_name_H-M   'P 1'
#
loop_
_entity.id
_entity.type
_entity.pdbx_description
1 polymer ?
#
loop_
_entity_poly.entity_id
_entity_poly.type
_entity_poly.pdbx_seq_one_letter_code
_entity_poly.pdbx_strand_id
1 'polypeptide(L)'
;MLYSCMNNTKWNEIRVAMVSMESPPLWKITFLNGYESALDGEWFYHFSEGGYVDIQYLDILTNSVEQHATVGTILRAIHLPGMETSTGYRILGYADSVSYVDYL
;
A
#
# COMPACT_ATOMS: atom_id res chain seq x y z
N MET A 1 2.38 20.79 -3.86
CA MET A 1 0.94 20.62 -3.50
C MET A 1 0.63 19.16 -3.72
N LEU A 2 -0.02 18.48 -2.77
CA LEU A 2 -0.33 17.06 -2.96
C LEU A 2 -1.51 16.90 -3.93
N TYR A 3 -1.42 15.92 -4.81
CA TYR A 3 -2.54 15.46 -5.63
C TYR A 3 -2.79 13.98 -5.38
N SER A 4 -4.05 13.57 -5.49
CA SER A 4 -4.41 12.16 -5.37
C SER A 4 -4.02 11.42 -6.65
N CYS A 5 -3.26 10.33 -6.51
CA CYS A 5 -2.81 9.48 -7.61
C CYS A 5 -3.42 8.07 -7.57
N MET A 6 -4.40 7.86 -6.68
CA MET A 6 -4.94 6.55 -6.34
C MET A 6 -6.45 6.63 -6.17
N ASN A 7 -7.15 5.48 -6.26
CA ASN A 7 -8.59 5.41 -6.07
C ASN A 7 -9.01 4.22 -5.20
N ASN A 8 -10.25 4.24 -4.72
CA ASN A 8 -10.78 3.21 -3.83
C ASN A 8 -10.79 1.81 -4.45
N THR A 9 -10.96 1.69 -5.77
CA THR A 9 -10.91 0.39 -6.46
C THR A 9 -9.54 -0.24 -6.33
N LYS A 10 -8.48 0.52 -6.62
CA LYS A 10 -7.09 0.05 -6.52
C LYS A 10 -6.70 -0.29 -5.09
N TRP A 11 -7.16 0.50 -4.10
CA TRP A 11 -6.98 0.17 -2.69
C TRP A 11 -7.64 -1.15 -2.31
N ASN A 12 -8.87 -1.37 -2.79
CA ASN A 12 -9.58 -2.62 -2.52
C ASN A 12 -8.96 -3.82 -3.25
N GLU A 13 -8.38 -3.64 -4.43
CA GLU A 13 -7.62 -4.68 -5.15
C GLU A 13 -6.41 -5.14 -4.32
N ILE A 14 -5.65 -4.21 -3.71
CA ILE A 14 -4.55 -4.54 -2.79
C ILE A 14 -5.10 -5.37 -1.63
N ARG A 15 -6.15 -4.88 -0.96
CA ARG A 15 -6.76 -5.56 0.19
C ARG A 15 -7.16 -6.99 -0.14
N VAL A 16 -7.90 -7.18 -1.23
CA VAL A 16 -8.39 -8.49 -1.66
C VAL A 16 -7.22 -9.43 -1.97
N ALA A 17 -6.19 -8.93 -2.65
CA ALA A 17 -5.01 -9.73 -2.96
C ALA A 17 -4.27 -10.17 -1.69
N MET A 18 -4.02 -9.25 -0.75
CA MET A 18 -3.32 -9.56 0.49
C MET A 18 -4.12 -10.51 1.39
N VAL A 19 -5.44 -10.31 1.53
CA VAL A 19 -6.32 -11.26 2.27
C VAL A 19 -6.29 -12.67 1.69
N SER A 20 -6.07 -12.80 0.38
CA SER A 20 -6.06 -14.09 -0.32
C SER A 20 -4.70 -14.80 -0.23
N MET A 21 -3.67 -14.18 0.34
CA MET A 21 -2.37 -14.80 0.54
C MET A 21 -2.40 -15.77 1.72
N GLU A 22 -1.68 -16.89 1.60
CA GLU A 22 -1.48 -17.83 2.71
C GLU A 22 -0.74 -17.19 3.89
N SER A 23 0.23 -16.31 3.58
CA SER A 23 1.00 -15.54 4.54
C SER A 23 0.99 -14.06 4.13
N PRO A 24 -0.03 -13.28 4.55
CA PRO A 24 -0.11 -11.87 4.22
C PRO A 24 1.04 -11.07 4.86
N PRO A 25 1.56 -10.03 4.18
CA PRO A 25 2.55 -9.13 4.76
C PRO A 25 1.94 -8.27 5.88
N LEU A 26 2.79 -7.67 6.71
CA LEU A 26 2.34 -6.60 7.60
C LEU A 26 2.18 -5.31 6.80
N TRP A 27 1.42 -4.36 7.33
CA TRP A 27 1.25 -3.05 6.73
C TRP A 27 1.09 -1.95 7.78
N LYS A 28 1.30 -0.72 7.32
CA LYS A 28 0.92 0.49 8.05
C LYS A 28 0.54 1.61 7.09
N ILE A 29 -0.30 2.52 7.53
CA ILE A 29 -0.72 3.70 6.77
C ILE A 29 -0.11 4.94 7.40
N THR A 30 0.39 5.84 6.56
CA THR A 30 0.61 7.24 6.92
C THR A 30 -0.48 8.09 6.27
N PHE A 31 -1.14 8.90 7.09
CA PHE A 31 -2.24 9.77 6.68
C PHE A 31 -1.75 11.18 6.34
N LEU A 32 -2.56 11.93 5.60
CA LEU A 32 -2.27 13.31 5.18
C LEU A 32 -2.04 14.28 6.36
N ASN A 33 -2.57 13.98 7.54
CA ASN A 33 -2.37 14.77 8.75
C ASN A 33 -1.06 14.41 9.49
N GLY A 34 -0.25 13.49 8.95
CA GLY A 34 1.00 13.02 9.54
C GLY A 34 0.83 11.93 10.61
N TYR A 35 -0.39 11.47 10.88
CA TYR A 35 -0.62 10.31 11.75
C TYR A 35 -0.14 9.03 11.06
N GLU A 36 0.43 8.11 11.83
CA GLU A 36 0.78 6.76 11.39
C GLU A 36 -0.04 5.72 12.16
N SER A 37 -0.60 4.75 11.46
CA SER A 37 -1.26 3.61 12.10
C SER A 37 -0.24 2.71 12.80
N ALA A 38 -0.72 1.85 13.70
CA ALA A 38 0.06 0.71 14.15
C ALA A 38 0.38 -0.23 12.97
N LEU A 39 1.41 -1.07 13.15
CA LEU A 39 1.64 -2.21 12.27
C LEU A 39 0.52 -3.22 12.45
N ASP A 40 0.00 -3.72 11.33
CA ASP A 40 -1.14 -4.64 11.31
C ASP A 40 -0.95 -5.71 10.23
N GLY A 41 -1.61 -6.86 10.39
CA GLY A 41 -1.67 -7.94 9.40
C GLY A 41 -3.11 -8.37 9.06
N GLU A 42 -4.13 -7.80 9.70
CA GLU A 42 -5.54 -8.13 9.47
C GLU A 42 -6.12 -7.30 8.33
N TRP A 43 -5.72 -7.65 7.11
CA TRP A 43 -6.12 -6.98 5.88
C TRP A 43 -7.64 -6.93 5.64
N PHE A 44 -8.41 -7.90 6.16
CA PHE A 44 -9.84 -8.01 5.84
C PHE A 44 -10.71 -6.98 6.58
N TYR A 45 -10.31 -6.56 7.79
CA TYR A 45 -11.11 -5.72 8.67
C TYR A 45 -10.51 -4.31 8.84
N HIS A 46 -9.24 -4.22 9.25
CA HIS A 46 -8.65 -2.93 9.62
C HIS A 46 -8.25 -2.07 8.41
N PHE A 47 -7.88 -2.67 7.28
CA PHE A 47 -7.35 -1.91 6.14
C PHE A 47 -8.37 -0.96 5.48
N SER A 48 -9.66 -1.30 5.49
CA SER A 48 -10.73 -0.47 4.90
C SER A 48 -11.48 0.39 5.93
N GLU A 49 -11.10 0.30 7.21
CA GLU A 49 -11.77 1.04 8.27
C GLU A 49 -11.55 2.55 8.10
N GLY A 50 -12.63 3.34 8.10
CA GLY A 50 -12.57 4.78 7.84
C GLY A 50 -12.41 5.18 6.36
N GLY A 51 -12.23 4.24 5.44
CA GLY A 51 -12.03 4.50 4.01
C GLY A 51 -10.57 4.81 3.66
N TYR A 52 -10.34 5.37 2.46
CA TYR A 52 -8.98 5.54 1.90
C TYR A 52 -8.61 6.99 1.54
N VAL A 53 -9.52 7.95 1.78
CA VAL A 53 -9.44 9.31 1.22
C VAL A 53 -8.28 10.12 1.79
N ASP A 54 -7.81 9.79 2.98
CA ASP A 54 -6.77 10.52 3.71
C ASP A 54 -5.46 9.72 3.82
N ILE A 55 -5.37 8.56 3.17
CA ILE A 55 -4.15 7.76 3.09
C ILE A 55 -3.15 8.49 2.20
N GLN A 56 -2.07 9.02 2.79
CA GLN A 56 -0.98 9.58 2.02
C GLN A 56 -0.18 8.47 1.35
N TYR A 57 0.20 7.44 2.10
CA TYR A 57 0.81 6.23 1.56
C TYR A 57 0.59 5.03 2.49
N LEU A 58 0.67 3.85 1.88
CA LEU A 58 0.65 2.54 2.51
C LEU A 58 2.05 1.95 2.43
N ASP A 59 2.63 1.57 3.56
CA ASP A 59 3.81 0.71 3.59
C ASP A 59 3.35 -0.74 3.78
N ILE A 60 3.81 -1.61 2.89
CA ILE A 60 3.64 -3.06 2.94
C ILE A 60 4.99 -3.66 3.31
N LEU A 61 5.09 -4.30 4.47
CA LEU A 61 6.31 -4.84 5.03
C LEU A 61 6.38 -6.35 4.85
N THR A 62 7.45 -6.80 4.20
CA THR A 62 7.66 -8.21 3.85
C THR A 62 8.72 -8.83 4.75
N ASN A 63 8.55 -10.08 5.14
CA ASN A 63 9.43 -10.76 6.11
C ASN A 63 10.31 -11.88 5.52
N SER A 64 10.13 -12.24 4.25
CA SER A 64 10.97 -13.21 3.53
C SER A 64 11.15 -12.80 2.07
N VAL A 65 12.15 -13.40 1.40
CA VAL A 65 12.42 -13.17 -0.03
C VAL A 65 11.24 -13.65 -0.88
N GLU A 66 10.66 -14.80 -0.53
CA GLU A 66 9.53 -15.40 -1.24
C GLU A 66 8.26 -14.55 -1.08
N GLN A 67 7.97 -14.07 0.13
CA GLN A 67 6.86 -13.16 0.37
C GLN A 67 7.08 -11.85 -0.39
N HIS A 68 8.30 -11.30 -0.36
CA HIS A 68 8.64 -10.08 -1.08
C HIS A 68 8.42 -10.21 -2.58
N ALA A 69 8.90 -11.30 -3.21
CA ALA A 69 8.71 -11.56 -4.63
C ALA A 69 7.22 -11.72 -4.99
N THR A 70 6.45 -12.40 -4.14
CA THR A 70 5.01 -12.61 -4.34
C THR A 70 4.25 -11.29 -4.25
N VAL A 71 4.49 -10.50 -3.20
CA VAL A 71 3.89 -9.17 -3.02
C VAL A 71 4.24 -8.27 -4.19
N GLY A 72 5.51 -8.21 -4.58
CA GLY A 72 5.94 -7.43 -5.74
C GLY A 72 5.21 -7.83 -7.03
N THR A 73 5.04 -9.13 -7.28
CA THR A 73 4.30 -9.61 -8.46
C THR A 73 2.85 -9.16 -8.46
N ILE A 74 2.18 -9.23 -7.30
CA ILE A 74 0.80 -8.78 -7.13
C ILE A 74 0.69 -7.27 -7.37
N LEU A 75 1.54 -6.47 -6.73
CA LEU A 75 1.47 -5.01 -6.81
C LEU A 75 1.69 -4.52 -8.25
N ARG A 76 2.66 -5.12 -8.96
CA ARG A 76 2.92 -4.82 -10.38
C ARG A 76 1.76 -5.24 -11.29
N ALA A 77 1.11 -6.37 -11.00
CA ALA A 77 -0.07 -6.81 -11.75
C ALA A 77 -1.27 -5.86 -11.56
N ILE A 78 -1.41 -5.25 -10.37
CA ILE A 78 -2.43 -4.23 -10.10
C ILE A 78 -2.06 -2.90 -10.77
N HIS A 79 -0.79 -2.65 -11.06
CA HIS A 79 -0.25 -1.42 -11.62
C HIS A 79 -0.48 -0.22 -10.71
N LEU A 80 0.40 -0.06 -9.71
CA LEU A 80 0.19 0.82 -8.57
C LEU A 80 1.21 1.95 -8.51
N PRO A 81 0.79 3.19 -8.18
CA PRO A 81 1.72 4.27 -7.92
C PRO A 81 2.54 3.95 -6.67
N GLY A 82 3.84 3.77 -6.82
CA GLY A 82 4.64 3.30 -5.70
C GLY A 82 6.06 2.90 -6.05
N MET A 83 6.76 2.42 -5.03
CA MET A 83 8.14 2.00 -5.15
C MET A 83 8.44 0.80 -4.24
N GLU A 84 9.46 0.03 -4.63
CA GLU A 84 10.10 -0.93 -3.75
C GLU A 84 10.95 -0.18 -2.70
N THR A 85 10.99 -0.70 -1.48
CA THR A 85 11.78 -0.17 -0.37
C THR A 85 12.65 -1.28 0.21
N SER A 86 13.58 -0.93 1.10
CA SER A 86 14.46 -1.92 1.74
C SER A 86 13.71 -2.94 2.61
N THR A 87 12.47 -2.66 3.01
CA THR A 87 11.67 -3.52 3.90
C THR A 87 10.38 -4.03 3.24
N GLY A 88 10.16 -3.74 1.95
CA GLY A 88 8.93 -4.10 1.26
C GLY A 88 8.58 -3.11 0.16
N TYR A 89 7.38 -2.55 0.21
CA TYR A 89 6.84 -1.66 -0.82
C TYR A 89 6.12 -0.48 -0.20
N ARG A 90 6.16 0.67 -0.89
CA ARG A 90 5.36 1.85 -0.56
C ARG A 90 4.41 2.16 -1.71
N ILE A 91 3.12 2.21 -1.42
CA ILE A 91 2.07 2.58 -2.37
C ILE A 91 1.56 3.97 -2.01
N LEU A 92 1.55 4.88 -2.99
CA LEU A 92 1.18 6.27 -2.79
C LEU A 92 -0.33 6.45 -2.98
N GLY A 93 -0.99 7.08 -2.01
CA GLY A 93 -2.33 7.65 -2.21
C GLY A 93 -2.25 9.08 -2.76
N TYR A 94 -1.27 9.84 -2.26
CA TYR A 94 -0.99 11.20 -2.65
C TYR A 94 0.50 11.38 -2.96
N ALA A 95 0.77 12.12 -4.04
CA ALA A 95 2.12 12.49 -4.46
C ALA A 95 2.26 14.01 -4.51
N ASP A 96 3.49 14.51 -4.38
CA ASP A 96 3.72 15.93 -4.66
C ASP A 96 3.60 16.19 -6.16
N SER A 97 2.88 17.25 -6.51
CA SER A 97 2.77 17.84 -7.86
C SER A 97 4.09 17.96 -8.64
N VAL A 98 5.24 18.08 -7.97
CA VAL A 98 6.55 18.18 -8.64
C VAL A 98 7.31 16.86 -8.69
N SER A 99 6.79 15.81 -8.06
CA SER A 99 7.40 14.48 -8.05
C SER A 99 6.88 13.64 -9.22
N TYR A 100 7.80 12.97 -9.91
CA TYR A 100 7.43 11.90 -10.81
C TYR A 100 6.93 10.71 -9.98
N VAL A 101 5.77 10.18 -10.34
CA VAL A 101 5.20 8.98 -9.72
C VAL A 101 5.57 7.80 -10.59
N ASP A 102 6.48 6.97 -10.08
CA ASP A 102 6.73 5.66 -10.63
C ASP A 102 5.55 4.72 -10.34
N TYR A 103 5.42 3.72 -11.20
CA TYR A 103 4.43 2.66 -11.04
C TYR A 103 5.15 1.33 -10.95
N LEU A 104 4.74 0.55 -9.96
CA LEU A 104 5.03 -0.88 -9.88
C LEU A 104 4.22 -1.58 -10.97
#